data_AF-F6DLW7-F1
#
_entry.id   AF-F6DLW7-F1
#
_cell.length_a   1.000
_cell.length_b   1.000
_cell.length_c   1.000
_cell.angle_alpha   90.00
_cell.angle_beta   90.00
_cell.angle_gamma   90.00
#
_symmetry.space_group_name_H-M   'P 1'
#
loop_
_entity.id
_entity.type
_entity.pdbx_description
1 polymer ?
#
loop_
_entity_poly.entity_id
_entity_poly.type
_entity_poly.pdbx_seq_one_letter_code
_entity_poly.pdbx_strand_id
1 'polypeptide(L)'
;MPKSKGPQIDEKALSKKYRTSVTRLIRAWKSGRSDMEIAARAGIDLTTLRQIKTDIELAHRKLRLDKKKEALAKSQASLQRQIFLRPLL
;
A
#
# COMPACT_ATOMS: atom_id res chain seq x y z
N MET A 1 -10.80 -6.49 -18.79
CA MET A 1 -10.56 -5.43 -17.78
C MET A 1 -9.23 -5.69 -17.09
N PRO A 2 -8.13 -4.99 -17.40
CA PRO A 2 -6.90 -5.15 -16.63
C PRO A 2 -7.14 -4.63 -15.21
N LYS A 3 -6.97 -5.48 -14.20
CA LYS A 3 -7.09 -5.08 -12.79
C LYS A 3 -6.11 -3.94 -12.54
N SER A 4 -6.64 -2.76 -12.22
CA SER A 4 -5.89 -1.59 -11.76
C SER A 4 -4.82 -2.05 -10.76
N LYS A 5 -3.54 -1.87 -11.10
CA LYS A 5 -2.44 -2.06 -10.15
C LYS A 5 -2.60 -0.95 -9.12
N GLY A 6 -3.26 -1.29 -8.02
CA GLY A 6 -3.33 -0.41 -6.84
C GLY A 6 -1.93 0.03 -6.41
N PRO A 7 -1.83 1.07 -5.55
CA PRO A 7 -0.54 1.57 -5.07
C PRO A 7 0.36 0.41 -4.62
N GLN A 8 1.52 0.30 -5.29
CA GLN A 8 2.39 -0.85 -5.16
C GLN A 8 3.27 -0.67 -3.92
N ILE A 9 3.00 -1.49 -2.90
CA ILE A 9 3.86 -1.60 -1.72
C ILE A 9 5.19 -2.25 -2.13
N ASP A 10 6.26 -1.95 -1.41
CA ASP A 10 7.53 -2.63 -1.61
C ASP A 10 7.49 -4.04 -0.98
N GLU A 11 6.91 -4.98 -1.72
CA GLU A 11 6.84 -6.39 -1.34
C GLU A 11 8.23 -7.02 -1.19
N LYS A 12 9.26 -6.50 -1.88
CA LYS A 12 10.63 -7.03 -1.81
C LYS A 12 11.27 -6.68 -0.46
N ALA A 13 11.10 -5.44 -0.01
CA ALA A 13 11.57 -5.00 1.30
C ALA A 13 10.93 -5.82 2.44
N LEU A 14 9.61 -6.03 2.39
CA LEU A 14 8.93 -6.86 3.38
C LEU A 14 9.38 -8.33 3.30
N SER A 15 9.57 -8.86 2.09
CA SER A 15 10.06 -10.23 1.91
C SER A 15 11.45 -10.43 2.50
N LYS A 16 12.33 -9.42 2.38
CA LYS A 16 13.66 -9.43 2.99
C LYS A 16 13.58 -9.36 4.53
N LYS A 17 12.71 -8.50 5.08
CA LYS A 17 12.52 -8.34 6.53
C LYS A 17 12.08 -9.65 7.20
N TYR A 18 11.10 -10.34 6.61
CA TYR A 18 10.52 -11.55 7.20
C TYR A 18 11.09 -12.85 6.64
N ARG A 19 12.08 -12.78 5.73
CA ARG A 19 12.68 -13.92 5.03
C ARG A 19 11.64 -14.85 4.38
N THR A 20 10.51 -14.30 3.96
CA THR A 20 9.37 -15.02 3.40
C THR A 20 8.84 -14.32 2.17
N SER A 21 8.24 -15.08 1.25
CA SER A 21 7.68 -14.49 0.03
C SER A 21 6.34 -13.81 0.31
N VAL A 22 6.37 -12.51 0.57
CA VAL A 22 5.17 -11.71 0.85
C VAL A 22 4.20 -11.71 -0.34
N THR A 23 4.71 -11.73 -1.57
CA THR A 23 3.88 -11.88 -2.77
C THR A 23 3.04 -13.16 -2.74
N ARG A 24 3.60 -14.29 -2.26
CA ARG A 24 2.86 -15.55 -2.13
C ARG A 24 1.80 -15.47 -1.04
N LEU A 25 2.12 -14.84 0.10
CA LEU A 25 1.17 -14.61 1.20
C LEU A 25 -0.02 -13.75 0.73
N ILE A 26 0.24 -12.66 0.01
CA ILE A 26 -0.79 -11.79 -0.58
C ILE A 26 -1.68 -12.56 -1.54
N ARG A 27 -1.09 -13.40 -2.41
CA ARG A 27 -1.88 -14.25 -3.32
C ARG A 27 -2.75 -15.24 -2.56
N ALA A 28 -2.22 -15.84 -1.49
CA ALA A 28 -2.94 -16.79 -0.65
C ALA A 28 -4.15 -16.14 0.05
N TRP A 29 -3.97 -14.96 0.64
CA TRP A 29 -5.09 -14.16 1.19
C TRP A 29 -6.11 -13.79 0.12
N LYS A 30 -5.66 -13.36 -1.07
CA LYS A 30 -6.57 -13.04 -2.19
C LYS A 30 -7.36 -14.24 -2.70
N SER A 31 -6.87 -15.47 -2.47
CA SER A 31 -7.57 -16.70 -2.79
C SER A 31 -8.52 -17.19 -1.68
N GLY A 32 -8.68 -16.42 -0.59
CA GLY A 32 -9.60 -16.75 0.51
C GLY A 32 -9.06 -17.75 1.53
N ARG A 33 -7.75 -18.07 1.51
CA ARG A 33 -7.13 -18.95 2.51
C ARG A 33 -7.09 -18.28 3.88
N SER A 34 -7.29 -19.08 4.92
CA SER A 34 -7.21 -18.63 6.31
C SER A 34 -5.77 -18.36 6.73
N ASP A 35 -5.59 -17.50 7.73
CA ASP A 35 -4.27 -17.18 8.27
C ASP A 35 -3.56 -18.44 8.81
N MET A 36 -4.30 -19.40 9.39
CA MET A 36 -3.72 -20.67 9.86
C MET A 36 -3.17 -21.52 8.70
N GLU A 37 -3.94 -21.70 7.62
CA GLU A 37 -3.49 -22.47 6.45
C GLU A 37 -2.28 -21.82 5.78
N ILE A 38 -2.25 -20.49 5.73
CA ILE A 38 -1.15 -19.72 5.16
C ILE A 38 0.11 -19.87 6.02
N ALA A 39 -0.02 -19.73 7.34
CA ALA A 39 1.07 -19.92 8.29
C ALA A 39 1.67 -21.33 8.19
N ALA A 40 0.82 -22.36 8.22
CA ALA A 40 1.22 -23.75 8.09
C ALA A 40 1.93 -24.03 6.76
N ARG A 41 1.39 -23.54 5.64
CA ARG A 41 1.99 -23.72 4.32
C ARG A 41 3.32 -22.96 4.15
N ALA A 42 3.42 -21.77 4.73
CA ALA A 42 4.61 -20.94 4.64
C ALA A 42 5.68 -21.31 5.66
N GLY A 43 5.36 -22.18 6.64
CA GLY A 43 6.28 -22.56 7.71
C GLY A 43 6.62 -21.39 8.64
N ILE A 44 5.68 -20.47 8.86
CA ILE A 44 5.88 -19.34 9.78
C ILE A 44 4.87 -19.33 10.91
N ASP A 45 5.28 -18.75 12.03
CA ASP A 45 4.39 -18.54 13.16
C ASP A 45 3.24 -17.60 12.81
N LEU A 46 2.08 -17.85 13.43
CA LEU A 46 0.86 -17.07 13.20
C LEU A 46 1.04 -15.61 13.66
N THR A 47 1.81 -15.37 14.71
CA THR A 47 2.13 -14.00 15.18
C THR A 47 2.93 -13.25 14.12
N THR A 48 3.91 -13.92 13.51
CA THR A 48 4.71 -13.37 12.40
C THR A 48 3.82 -13.06 11.20
N LEU A 49 2.92 -13.96 10.83
CA LEU A 49 1.98 -13.75 9.73
C LEU A 49 1.06 -12.54 9.99
N ARG A 50 0.56 -12.40 11.23
CA ARG A 50 -0.25 -11.24 11.64
C ARG A 50 0.55 -9.93 11.55
N GLN A 51 1.80 -9.94 11.98
CA GLN A 51 2.66 -8.77 11.86
C GLN A 51 2.89 -8.36 10.40
N ILE A 52 3.12 -9.34 9.51
CA ILE A 52 3.26 -9.09 8.07
C ILE A 52 1.99 -8.41 7.52
N LYS A 53 0.80 -8.90 7.92
CA LYS A 53 -0.49 -8.34 7.51
C LYS A 53 -0.65 -6.89 7.96
N THR A 54 -0.34 -6.59 9.22
CA THR A 54 -0.34 -5.22 9.76
C THR A 54 0.61 -4.30 9.00
N ASP A 55 1.84 -4.75 8.73
CA ASP A 55 2.83 -3.96 8.00
C ASP A 55 2.37 -3.64 6.57
N ILE A 56 1.72 -4.59 5.89
CA ILE A 56 1.11 -4.40 4.57
C ILE A 56 -0.01 -3.35 4.62
N GLU A 57 -0.89 -3.44 5.61
CA GLU A 57 -2.00 -2.50 5.80
C GLU A 57 -1.49 -1.07 6.07
N LEU A 58 -0.48 -0.93 6.93
CA LEU A 58 0.17 0.33 7.22
C LEU A 58 0.86 0.91 5.99
N ALA A 59 1.54 0.09 5.20
CA ALA A 59 2.15 0.53 3.95
C ALA A 59 1.10 1.06 2.96
N HIS A 60 -0.01 0.35 2.77
CA HIS A 60 -1.12 0.84 1.95
C HIS A 60 -1.75 2.12 2.51
N ARG A 61 -1.90 2.23 3.83
CA ARG A 61 -2.41 3.45 4.47
C ARG A 61 -1.51 4.65 4.20
N LYS A 62 -0.20 4.51 4.34
CA LYS A 62 0.78 5.56 4.04
C LYS A 62 0.68 5.99 2.57
N LEU A 63 0.71 5.04 1.63
CA LEU A 63 0.58 5.33 0.21
C LEU A 63 -0.72 6.08 -0.13
N ARG A 64 -1.85 5.76 0.52
CA ARG A 64 -3.10 6.50 0.33
C ARG A 64 -3.02 7.94 0.87
N LEU A 65 -2.37 8.15 2.00
CA LEU A 65 -2.19 9.49 2.58
C LEU A 65 -1.27 10.34 1.71
N ASP A 66 -0.18 9.78 1.22
CA ASP A 66 0.79 10.50 0.38
C ASP A 66 0.14 10.93 -0.94
N LYS A 67 -0.64 10.04 -1.58
CA LYS A 67 -1.44 10.41 -2.76
C LYS A 67 -2.45 11.53 -2.49
N LYS A 68 -3.09 11.53 -1.31
CA LYS A 68 -4.00 12.62 -0.91
C LYS A 68 -3.26 13.94 -0.73
N LYS A 69 -2.08 13.92 -0.12
CA LYS A 69 -1.22 15.11 0.04
C LYS A 69 -0.77 15.65 -1.32
N GLU A 70 -0.34 14.80 -2.23
CA GLU A 70 0.04 15.20 -3.59
C GLU A 70 -1.12 15.82 -4.36
N ALA A 71 -2.32 15.23 -4.27
CA ALA A 71 -3.52 15.78 -4.90
C ALA A 71 -3.88 17.16 -4.33
N LEU A 72 -3.80 17.33 -3.01
CA LEU A 72 -4.05 18.61 -2.36
C LEU A 72 -3.01 19.66 -2.77
N ALA A 73 -1.72 19.31 -2.80
CA ALA A 73 -0.65 20.21 -3.23
C ALA A 73 -0.84 20.67 -4.68
N LYS A 74 -1.24 19.77 -5.59
CA LYS A 74 -1.57 20.12 -6.98
C LYS A 74 -2.76 21.08 -7.06
N SER A 75 -3.81 20.84 -6.27
CA SER A 75 -4.97 21.73 -6.22
C SER A 75 -4.63 23.12 -5.67
N GLN A 76 -3.78 23.22 -4.66
CA GLN A 76 -3.33 24.51 -4.13
C GLN A 76 -2.44 25.25 -5.12
N ALA A 77 -1.52 24.54 -5.78
CA ALA A 77 -0.67 25.13 -6.81
C ALA A 77 -1.47 25.63 -8.03
N SER A 78 -2.56 24.96 -8.41
CA SER A 78 -3.46 25.46 -9.46
C SER A 78 -4.22 26.71 -9.03
N LEU A 79 -4.67 26.79 -7.77
CA LEU A 79 -5.38 27.96 -7.23
C LEU A 79 -4.46 29.18 -7.09
N GLN A 80 -3.21 28.99 -6.62
CA GLN A 80 -2.22 30.08 -6.56
C GLN A 80 -1.97 30.71 -7.93
N ARG A 81 -1.84 29.90 -9.00
CA ARG A 81 -1.68 30.43 -10.37
C ARG A 81 -2.88 31.25 -10.84
N GLN A 82 -4.09 30.92 -10.39
CA GLN A 82 -5.30 31.68 -10.75
C GLN A 82 -5.40 33.02 -10.01
N ILE A 83 -4.88 33.13 -8.79
CA ILE A 83 -4.91 34.39 -8.01
C ILE A 83 -3.96 35.43 -8.61
N PHE A 84 -2.80 35.02 -9.11
CA PHE A 84 -1.82 35.93 -9.75
C PHE A 84 -2.21 36.41 -11.15
N LEU A 85 -3.25 35.84 -11.78
CA LEU A 85 -3.71 36.23 -13.12
C LEU A 85 -4.94 37.16 -13.09
N ARG A 86 -5.25 37.78 -11.94
CA ARG A 86 -6.24 38.86 -11.88
C ARG A 86 -5.53 40.19 -12.10
N PRO A 87 -5.66 40.84 -13.27
CA PRO A 87 -5.30 42.24 -13.36
C PRO A 87 -6.23 43.02 -12.42
N LEU A 88 -5.63 43.83 -11.54
CA LEU A 88 -6.35 44.82 -10.76
C LEU A 88 -6.89 45.84 -11.76
N LEU A 89 -8.18 45.74 -12.08
CA LEU A 89 -8.95 46.82 -12.70
C LEU A 89 -9.55 47.68 -11.59
#